data_AF-A0A6J6WCW0-F1
#
_entry.id   AF-A0A6J6WCW0-F1
#
_cell.length_a   1.000
_cell.length_b   1.000
_cell.length_c   1.000
_cell.angle_alpha   90.00
_cell.angle_beta   90.00
_cell.angle_gamma   90.00
#
_symmetry.space_group_name_H-M   'P 1'
#
loop_
_entity.id
_entity.type
_entity.pdbx_description
1 polymer ?
#
loop_
_entity_poly.entity_id
_entity_poly.type
_entity_poly.pdbx_seq_one_letter_code
_entity_poly.pdbx_strand_id
1 'polypeptide(L)'
;MIRKLWKILGDEEGSVESALVLIPLLALFLITFQLIVAINYRNLDLSYAQSSASSHAINSIVESDDELVILDGENPQNTLSLLISHSVRRIPSLIPRIPFLKGGGDMHTDIDAIAVMESFS
;
A
#
# COMPACT_ATOMS: atom_id res chain seq x y z
N MET A 1 5.73 -34.59 33.77
CA MET A 1 6.18 -33.39 33.03
C MET A 1 5.02 -32.44 32.75
N ILE A 2 3.90 -32.91 32.17
CA ILE A 2 2.68 -32.12 31.92
C ILE A 2 2.17 -31.33 33.15
N ARG A 3 2.10 -31.94 34.34
CA ARG A 3 1.58 -31.26 35.56
C ARG A 3 2.41 -30.05 36.02
N LYS A 4 3.70 -29.98 35.65
CA LYS A 4 4.55 -28.80 35.92
C LYS A 4 4.26 -27.67 34.93
N LEU A 5 3.98 -27.99 33.65
CA LEU A 5 3.59 -27.00 32.66
C LEU A 5 2.30 -26.26 33.07
N TRP A 6 1.29 -27.00 33.53
CA TRP A 6 0.02 -26.41 34.00
C TRP A 6 0.19 -25.52 35.24
N LYS A 7 1.15 -25.83 36.11
CA LYS A 7 1.45 -25.02 37.28
C LYS A 7 2.21 -23.72 36.93
N ILE A 8 3.04 -23.75 35.88
CA ILE A 8 3.73 -22.55 35.35
C ILE A 8 2.73 -21.65 34.59
N LEU A 9 1.76 -22.25 33.89
CA LEU A 9 0.68 -21.52 33.19
C LEU A 9 -0.33 -20.88 34.14
N GLY A 10 -0.44 -21.36 35.39
CA GLY A 10 -1.36 -20.84 36.40
C GLY A 10 -0.68 -20.01 37.50
N ASP A 11 0.57 -19.60 37.31
CA ASP A 11 1.30 -18.74 38.25
C ASP A 11 1.03 -17.27 37.90
N GLU A 12 -0.01 -16.71 38.54
CA GLU A 12 -0.60 -15.43 38.12
C GLU A 12 0.25 -14.20 38.53
N GLU A 13 1.06 -14.28 39.59
CA GLU A 13 1.85 -13.15 40.09
C GLU A 13 2.94 -12.70 39.11
N GLY A 14 3.74 -13.64 38.58
CA GLY A 14 4.75 -13.34 37.55
C GLY A 14 4.15 -13.12 36.15
N SER A 15 2.94 -13.64 35.91
CA SER A 15 2.22 -13.46 34.65
C SER A 15 1.74 -12.02 34.47
N VAL A 16 1.22 -11.37 35.53
CA VAL A 16 0.70 -10.00 35.45
C VAL A 16 1.84 -8.99 35.23
N GLU A 17 2.95 -9.13 35.94
CA GLU A 17 4.12 -8.25 35.80
C GLU A 17 4.78 -8.39 34.41
N SER A 18 4.88 -9.63 33.90
CA SER A 18 5.39 -9.87 32.55
C SER A 18 4.43 -9.40 31.45
N ALA A 19 3.12 -9.60 31.63
CA ALA A 19 2.10 -9.15 30.67
C ALA A 19 2.03 -7.63 30.56
N LEU A 20 2.28 -6.89 31.67
CA LEU A 20 2.33 -5.43 31.70
C LEU A 20 3.39 -4.86 30.73
N VAL A 21 4.46 -5.62 30.46
CA VAL A 21 5.52 -5.23 29.52
C VAL A 21 5.33 -5.88 28.16
N LEU A 22 4.96 -7.16 28.13
CA LEU A 22 4.87 -7.95 26.91
C LEU A 22 3.73 -7.48 26.00
N ILE A 23 2.56 -7.14 26.54
CA ILE A 23 1.41 -6.70 25.75
C ILE A 23 1.72 -5.39 25.01
N PRO A 24 2.21 -4.32 25.68
CA PRO A 24 2.62 -3.10 24.98
C PRO A 24 3.72 -3.33 23.94
N LEU A 25 4.71 -4.17 24.26
CA LEU A 25 5.81 -4.46 23.34
C LEU A 25 5.33 -5.20 22.09
N LEU A 26 4.43 -6.18 22.25
CA LEU A 26 3.82 -6.89 21.13
C LEU A 26 2.93 -5.96 20.31
N ALA A 27 2.15 -5.08 20.95
CA ALA A 27 1.33 -4.10 20.25
C ALA A 27 2.19 -3.16 19.40
N LEU A 28 3.27 -2.61 19.98
CA LEU A 28 4.20 -1.75 19.25
C LEU A 28 4.87 -2.49 18.08
N PHE A 29 5.28 -3.74 18.31
CA PHE A 29 5.84 -4.59 17.26
C PHE A 29 4.85 -4.78 16.11
N LEU A 30 3.61 -5.14 16.39
CA LEU A 30 2.59 -5.38 15.36
C LEU A 30 2.22 -4.10 14.59
N ILE A 31 2.12 -2.95 15.28
CA ILE A 31 1.89 -1.66 14.62
C ILE A 31 3.06 -1.31 13.69
N THR A 32 4.29 -1.44 14.19
CA THR A 32 5.50 -1.15 13.40
C THR A 32 5.58 -2.05 12.17
N PHE A 33 5.32 -3.35 12.35
CA PHE A 33 5.29 -4.30 11.25
C PHE A 33 4.22 -3.92 10.20
N GLN A 34 3.01 -3.57 10.64
CA GLN A 34 1.93 -3.16 9.73
C GLN A 34 2.32 -1.92 8.91
N LEU A 35 3.00 -0.94 9.52
CA LEU A 35 3.50 0.24 8.81
C LEU A 35 4.56 -0.12 7.76
N ILE A 36 5.53 -0.98 8.12
CA ILE A 36 6.59 -1.43 7.20
C ILE A 36 5.98 -2.13 5.98
N VAL A 37 5.01 -3.02 6.20
CA VAL A 37 4.28 -3.71 5.13
C VAL A 37 3.53 -2.70 4.26
N ALA A 38 2.75 -1.80 4.86
CA ALA A 38 1.97 -0.81 4.09
C ALA A 38 2.85 0.08 3.21
N ILE A 39 4.00 0.54 3.74
CA ILE A 39 4.95 1.36 2.97
C ILE A 39 5.56 0.55 1.82
N ASN A 40 5.94 -0.71 2.05
CA ASN A 40 6.50 -1.55 0.99
C ASN A 40 5.50 -1.79 -0.12
N TYR A 41 4.25 -2.13 0.20
CA TYR A 41 3.19 -2.31 -0.80
C TYR A 41 2.94 -1.02 -1.58
N ARG A 42 2.83 0.13 -0.90
CA ARG A 42 2.68 1.43 -1.57
C ARG A 42 3.81 1.72 -2.56
N ASN A 43 5.05 1.43 -2.17
CA ASN A 43 6.20 1.69 -3.02
C ASN A 43 6.27 0.73 -4.22
N LEU A 44 5.93 -0.55 -4.01
CA LEU A 44 5.84 -1.54 -5.08
C LEU A 44 4.75 -1.15 -6.08
N ASP A 45 3.55 -0.84 -5.59
CA ASP A 45 2.42 -0.46 -6.42
C ASP A 45 2.72 0.82 -7.21
N LEU A 46 3.36 1.82 -6.58
CA LEU A 46 3.84 3.01 -7.27
C LEU A 46 4.82 2.68 -8.40
N SER A 47 5.81 1.83 -8.13
CA SER A 47 6.78 1.42 -9.15
C SER A 47 6.13 0.67 -10.32
N TYR A 48 5.16 -0.22 -10.03
CA TYR A 48 4.46 -0.97 -11.06
C TYR A 48 3.54 -0.07 -11.89
N ALA A 49 2.74 0.78 -11.25
CA ALA A 49 1.85 1.71 -11.93
C ALA A 49 2.67 2.67 -12.83
N GLN A 50 3.76 3.24 -12.30
CA GLN A 50 4.65 4.11 -13.06
C GLN A 50 5.30 3.40 -14.25
N SER A 51 5.72 2.14 -14.09
CA SER A 51 6.28 1.35 -15.18
C SER A 51 5.22 1.04 -16.25
N SER A 52 3.98 0.76 -15.85
CA SER A 52 2.87 0.51 -16.78
C SER A 52 2.52 1.77 -17.56
N ALA A 53 2.31 2.91 -16.87
CA ALA A 53 2.02 4.19 -17.50
C ALA A 53 3.13 4.59 -18.50
N SER A 54 4.40 4.39 -18.13
CA SER A 54 5.54 4.64 -19.03
C SER A 54 5.49 3.75 -20.27
N SER A 55 5.20 2.45 -20.09
CA SER A 55 5.06 1.51 -21.21
C SER A 55 3.88 1.87 -22.11
N HIS A 56 2.75 2.28 -21.53
CA HIS A 56 1.56 2.68 -22.27
C HIS A 56 1.82 3.93 -23.10
N ALA A 57 2.46 4.94 -22.51
CA ALA A 57 2.84 6.16 -23.22
C ALA A 57 3.81 5.91 -24.38
N ILE A 58 4.85 5.06 -24.20
CA ILE A 58 5.78 4.71 -25.28
C ILE A 58 5.07 3.99 -26.42
N ASN A 59 4.12 3.11 -26.09
CA ASN A 59 3.39 2.33 -27.09
C ASN A 59 2.14 3.06 -27.63
N SER A 60 1.90 4.30 -27.20
CA SER A 60 0.68 5.06 -27.52
C SER A 60 -0.62 4.31 -27.19
N ILE A 61 -0.60 3.52 -26.11
CA ILE A 61 -1.76 2.78 -25.60
C ILE A 61 -2.43 3.66 -24.54
N VAL A 62 -3.75 3.84 -24.66
CA VAL A 62 -4.58 4.54 -23.67
C VAL A 62 -5.65 3.56 -23.22
N GLU A 63 -5.68 3.21 -21.93
CA GLU A 63 -6.73 2.37 -21.37
C GLU A 63 -7.97 3.20 -21.01
N SER A 64 -9.10 2.53 -20.78
CA SER A 64 -10.39 3.20 -20.54
C SER A 64 -10.47 3.97 -19.21
N ASP A 65 -9.59 3.67 -18.26
CA ASP A 65 -9.50 4.33 -16.95
C ASP A 65 -8.36 5.37 -16.90
N ASP A 66 -7.57 5.48 -17.97
CA ASP A 66 -6.47 6.45 -18.04
C ASP A 66 -7.03 7.84 -18.42
N GLU A 67 -6.55 8.87 -17.73
CA GLU A 67 -6.81 10.27 -18.06
C GLU A 67 -5.69 10.82 -18.96
N LEU A 68 -6.08 11.52 -20.03
CA LEU A 68 -5.16 12.13 -20.97
C LEU A 68 -5.28 13.65 -20.92
N VAL A 69 -4.20 14.31 -20.50
CA VAL A 69 -4.11 15.76 -20.44
C VAL A 69 -3.21 16.25 -21.57
N ILE A 70 -3.80 16.91 -22.56
CA ILE A 70 -3.05 17.46 -23.69
C ILE A 70 -2.20 18.63 -23.21
N LEU A 71 -0.89 18.55 -23.40
CA LEU A 71 0.04 19.64 -23.18
C LEU A 71 0.15 20.40 -24.51
N ASP A 72 -0.60 21.50 -24.62
CA ASP A 72 -0.75 22.28 -25.85
C ASP A 72 0.61 22.55 -26.52
N GLY A 73 0.75 22.05 -27.76
CA GLY A 73 1.93 22.21 -28.58
C GLY A 73 1.65 23.22 -29.68
N GLU A 74 2.53 24.21 -29.85
CA GLU A 74 2.44 25.21 -30.93
C GLU A 74 2.46 24.57 -32.34
N ASN A 75 2.82 23.29 -32.45
CA ASN A 75 2.85 22.51 -33.69
C ASN A 75 1.81 21.35 -33.67
N PRO A 76 0.82 21.34 -34.59
CA PRO A 76 -0.18 20.27 -34.70
C PRO A 76 0.36 18.87 -34.99
N GLN A 77 1.62 18.75 -35.43
CA GLN A 77 2.24 17.48 -35.81
C GLN A 77 3.02 16.80 -34.66
N ASN A 78 3.17 17.49 -33.52
CA ASN A 78 3.87 16.93 -32.35
C ASN A 78 3.16 17.38 -31.08
N THR A 79 2.03 16.71 -30.80
CA THR A 79 1.25 16.99 -29.61
C THR A 79 1.76 16.12 -28.47
N LEU A 80 2.22 16.78 -27.41
CA LEU A 80 2.62 16.13 -26.17
C LEU A 80 1.39 15.97 -25.28
N SER A 81 1.23 14.81 -24.66
CA SER A 81 0.13 14.53 -23.74
C SER A 81 0.67 13.90 -22.46
N LEU A 82 0.08 14.23 -21.31
CA LEU A 82 0.28 13.49 -20.07
C LEU A 82 -0.76 12.38 -20.00
N LEU A 83 -0.30 11.16 -19.84
CA LEU A 83 -1.10 10.00 -19.50
C LEU A 83 -1.05 9.83 -17.98
N ILE A 84 -2.20 9.88 -17.33
CA ILE A 84 -2.39 9.64 -15.91
C ILE A 84 -3.13 8.31 -15.76
N SER A 85 -2.51 7.34 -15.11
CA SER A 85 -3.05 6.00 -14.91
C SER A 85 -3.32 5.75 -13.43
N HIS A 86 -4.54 5.30 -13.11
CA HIS A 86 -4.99 5.07 -11.74
C HIS A 86 -4.84 3.60 -11.35
N SER A 87 -4.29 3.34 -10.16
CA SER A 87 -4.05 1.99 -9.66
C SER A 87 -4.40 1.87 -8.19
N VAL A 88 -5.45 1.06 -7.90
CA VAL A 88 -5.90 0.78 -6.53
C VAL A 88 -5.65 -0.70 -6.21
N ARG A 89 -4.88 -0.99 -5.16
CA ARG A 89 -4.58 -2.37 -4.72
C ARG A 89 -4.75 -2.55 -3.23
N ARG A 90 -5.17 -3.75 -2.80
CA ARG A 90 -5.37 -4.04 -1.37
C ARG A 90 -4.04 -4.35 -0.68
N ILE A 91 -3.85 -3.82 0.51
CA ILE A 91 -2.72 -4.10 1.40
C ILE A 91 -3.18 -5.16 2.42
N PRO A 92 -2.40 -6.24 2.63
CA PRO A 92 -2.73 -7.21 3.65
C PRO A 92 -2.71 -6.60 5.06
N SER A 93 -3.71 -6.97 5.87
CA SER A 93 -3.84 -6.58 7.26
C SER A 93 -3.38 -7.70 8.19
N LEU A 94 -2.38 -7.43 9.04
CA LEU A 94 -1.93 -8.36 10.08
C LEU A 94 -2.82 -8.34 11.31
N ILE A 95 -3.36 -7.16 11.66
CA ILE A 95 -4.27 -7.00 12.78
C ILE A 95 -5.67 -6.72 12.21
N PRO A 96 -6.52 -7.76 12.07
CA PRO A 96 -7.86 -7.55 11.56
C PRO A 96 -8.63 -6.63 12.52
N ARG A 97 -9.24 -5.57 11.95
CA ARG A 97 -10.17 -4.66 12.64
C ARG A 97 -9.59 -3.99 13.88
N ILE A 98 -8.71 -3.02 13.66
CA ILE A 98 -8.28 -2.08 14.70
C ILE A 98 -9.44 -1.09 15.00
N PRO A 99 -10.07 -1.13 16.19
CA PRO A 99 -11.24 -0.30 16.49
C PRO A 99 -10.94 1.21 16.57
N PHE A 100 -9.67 1.60 16.73
CA PHE A 100 -9.25 3.01 16.78
C PHE A 100 -8.98 3.65 15.41
N LEU A 101 -8.86 2.86 14.34
CA LEU A 101 -8.80 3.39 12.98
C LEU A 101 -10.23 3.55 12.48
N LYS A 102 -10.78 4.76 12.68
CA LYS A 102 -12.06 5.20 12.12
C LYS A 102 -12.07 4.87 10.62
N GLY A 103 -12.85 3.87 10.20
CA GLY A 103 -13.04 3.57 8.78
C GLY A 103 -13.26 2.11 8.42
N GLY A 104 -12.86 1.13 9.24
CA GLY A 104 -13.25 -0.30 9.12
C GLY A 104 -13.11 -1.02 7.77
N GLY A 105 -12.62 -0.36 6.73
CA GLY A 105 -12.46 -0.87 5.37
C GLY A 105 -11.13 -1.56 5.19
N ASP A 106 -11.04 -2.35 4.11
CA ASP A 106 -9.79 -2.95 3.67
C ASP A 106 -8.76 -1.85 3.41
N MET A 107 -7.53 -2.02 3.90
CA MET A 107 -6.45 -1.09 3.57
C MET A 107 -6.12 -1.25 2.09
N HIS A 108 -5.99 -0.13 1.38
CA HIS A 108 -5.61 -0.11 -0.01
C HIS A 108 -4.56 0.98 -0.28
N THR A 109 -3.79 0.77 -1.33
CA THR A 109 -3.02 1.80 -2.02
C THR A 109 -3.94 2.43 -3.06
N ASP A 110 -3.79 3.73 -3.25
CA ASP A 110 -4.42 4.50 -4.29
C ASP A 110 -3.31 5.35 -4.91
N ILE A 111 -2.99 5.10 -6.18
CA ILE A 111 -1.80 5.59 -6.85
C ILE A 111 -2.17 6.15 -8.21
N ASP A 112 -1.73 7.38 -8.44
CA ASP A 112 -1.73 8.02 -9.76
C ASP A 112 -0.32 7.93 -10.34
N ALA A 113 -0.18 7.22 -11.46
CA ALA A 113 1.05 7.13 -12.22
C ALA A 113 0.99 8.07 -13.42
N ILE A 114 2.08 8.78 -13.71
CA ILE A 114 2.08 9.82 -14.74
C ILE A 114 3.17 9.53 -15.76
N ALA A 115 2.83 9.50 -17.04
CA ALA A 115 3.78 9.36 -18.14
C ALA A 115 3.53 10.40 -19.22
N VAL A 116 4.59 10.76 -19.94
CA VAL A 116 4.50 11.68 -21.08
C VAL A 116 4.40 10.84 -22.36
N MET A 117 3.34 11.06 -23.12
CA MET A 117 3.05 10.40 -24.39
C MET A 117 3.18 11.41 -25.52
N GLU A 118 3.92 11.05 -26.56
CA GLU A 118 3.98 11.79 -27.81
C GLU A 118 3.04 11.14 -28.84
N SER A 119 2.22 11.93 -29.50
CA SER A 119 1.39 11.45 -30.60
C SER A 119 1.97 11.96 -31.92
N PHE A 120 2.48 11.03 -32.72
CA PHE A 120 2.85 11.29 -34.11
C PHE A 120 1.62 11.00 -34.98
N SER A 121 0.83 12.03 -35.27
CA SER A 121 -0.26 11.94 -36.25
C SER A 121 0.26 12.06 -37.68
#